data_AF-A0A0E0BHS1-F1
#
_entry.id   AF-A0A0E0BHS1-F1
#
_cell.length_a   1.000
_cell.length_b   1.000
_cell.length_c   1.000
_cell.angle_alpha   90.00
_cell.angle_beta   90.00
_cell.angle_gamma   90.00
#
_symmetry.space_group_name_H-M   'P 1'
#
loop_
_entity.id
_entity.type
_entity.pdbx_description
1 polymer ?
#
loop_
_entity_poly.entity_id
_entity_poly.type
_entity_poly.pdbx_seq_one_letter_code
_entity_poly.pdbx_strand_id
1 'polypeptide(L)'
;MAYLYGKKFVGPITPTILEIREELYNIPYSEIDWKKARDCCAKEDLRYPCSWIQDIVWTCLNKYVDPIFNVWPFNKLREISLRNLMKHIYYEDENTKYIGLCPINKALNMICCWIEDPNSDAFKRHLPRIYDFLWLAEDGMKAQVLFWLLASVVKLF
;
A
#
# COMPACT_ATOMS: atom_id res chain seq x y z
N MET A 1 -0.46 -2.42 3.54
CA MET A 1 -0.07 -3.13 2.27
C MET A 1 -0.48 -4.60 2.26
N ALA A 2 -0.04 -5.43 3.23
CA ALA A 2 -0.32 -6.87 3.23
C ALA A 2 -1.82 -7.21 3.14
N TYR A 3 -2.69 -6.41 3.77
CA TYR A 3 -4.14 -6.58 3.68
C TYR A 3 -4.65 -6.48 2.23
N LEU A 4 -4.29 -5.39 1.52
CA LEU A 4 -4.69 -5.16 0.13
C LEU A 4 -4.20 -6.28 -0.80
N TYR A 5 -2.93 -6.67 -0.65
CA TYR A 5 -2.35 -7.77 -1.42
C TYR A 5 -3.07 -9.10 -1.14
N GLY A 6 -3.31 -9.41 0.13
CA GLY A 6 -3.99 -10.64 0.54
C GLY A 6 -5.44 -10.68 0.05
N LYS A 7 -6.14 -9.54 0.07
CA LYS A 7 -7.50 -9.36 -0.43
C LYS A 7 -7.59 -9.42 -1.97
N LYS A 8 -6.47 -9.21 -2.67
CA LYS A 8 -6.39 -9.09 -4.14
C LYS A 8 -7.38 -8.05 -4.68
N PHE A 9 -7.50 -6.93 -3.95
CA PHE A 9 -8.45 -5.88 -4.31
C PHE A 9 -8.04 -5.18 -5.62
N VAL A 10 -9.00 -5.02 -6.52
CA VAL A 10 -8.86 -4.29 -7.78
C VAL A 10 -10.02 -3.30 -7.89
N GLY A 11 -9.69 -2.02 -8.10
CA GLY A 11 -10.69 -0.98 -8.30
C GLY A 11 -11.41 -1.10 -9.66
N PRO A 12 -12.49 -0.33 -9.88
CA PRO A 12 -13.17 -0.31 -11.17
C PRO A 12 -12.23 0.16 -12.28
N ILE A 13 -12.24 -0.52 -13.42
CA ILE A 13 -11.47 -0.12 -14.60
C ILE A 13 -12.21 1.00 -15.31
N THR A 14 -11.72 2.23 -15.17
CA THR A 14 -12.26 3.44 -15.82
C THR A 14 -11.54 3.74 -17.13
N PRO A 15 -12.11 4.59 -18.02
CA PRO A 15 -11.41 5.02 -19.24
C PRO A 15 -10.03 5.62 -18.95
N THR A 16 -9.91 6.43 -17.89
CA THR A 16 -8.63 6.98 -17.45
C THR A 16 -7.62 5.90 -17.08
N ILE A 17 -8.05 4.79 -16.46
CA ILE A 17 -7.14 3.67 -16.17
C ILE A 17 -6.66 3.00 -17.46
N LEU A 18 -7.50 2.91 -18.49
CA LEU A 18 -7.09 2.38 -19.79
C LEU A 18 -6.07 3.30 -20.46
N GLU A 19 -6.29 4.61 -20.45
CA GLU A 19 -5.34 5.61 -20.98
C GLU A 19 -3.98 5.54 -20.26
N ILE A 20 -4.00 5.48 -18.92
CA ILE A 20 -2.77 5.35 -18.12
C ILE A 20 -2.00 4.06 -18.48
N ARG A 21 -2.69 2.97 -18.80
CA ARG A 21 -2.02 1.72 -19.20
C ARG A 21 -1.31 1.85 -20.54
N GLU A 22 -1.86 2.62 -21.48
CA GLU A 22 -1.21 2.87 -22.77
C GLU A 22 -0.07 3.90 -22.64
N GLU A 23 -0.13 4.81 -21.68
CA GLU A 23 0.92 5.82 -21.44
C GLU A 23 2.13 5.26 -20.67
N LEU A 24 1.90 4.44 -19.63
CA LEU A 24 2.97 4.00 -18.71
C LEU A 24 3.90 2.93 -19.29
N TYR A 25 3.44 2.14 -20.26
CA TYR A 25 4.17 0.98 -20.76
C TYR A 25 4.53 1.12 -22.23
N ASN A 26 5.78 0.79 -22.57
CA ASN A 26 6.27 0.83 -23.95
C ASN A 26 5.79 -0.34 -24.82
N ILE A 27 5.07 -1.30 -24.23
CA ILE A 27 4.52 -2.48 -24.90
C ILE A 27 3.02 -2.59 -24.57
N PRO A 28 2.20 -3.21 -25.44
CA PRO A 28 0.77 -3.37 -25.18
C PRO A 28 0.51 -4.03 -23.82
N TYR A 29 -0.42 -3.46 -23.03
CA TYR A 29 -0.68 -3.90 -21.66
C TYR A 29 -1.00 -5.41 -21.55
N SER A 30 -1.65 -5.97 -22.58
CA SER A 30 -1.99 -7.39 -22.67
C SER A 30 -0.79 -8.32 -22.88
N GLU A 31 0.32 -7.81 -23.37
CA GLU A 31 1.54 -8.61 -23.68
C GLU A 31 2.56 -8.59 -22.53
N ILE A 32 2.30 -7.81 -21.47
CA ILE A 32 3.20 -7.70 -20.32
C ILE A 32 3.25 -9.02 -19.55
N ASP A 33 4.44 -9.62 -19.46
CA ASP A 33 4.70 -10.73 -18.55
C ASP A 33 4.88 -10.22 -17.11
N TRP A 34 3.77 -10.14 -16.37
CA TRP A 34 3.76 -9.74 -14.97
C TRP A 34 4.59 -10.64 -14.05
N LYS A 35 4.85 -11.90 -14.43
CA LYS A 35 5.68 -12.81 -13.60
C LYS A 35 7.14 -12.40 -13.67
N LYS A 36 7.61 -12.04 -14.87
CA LYS A 36 8.96 -11.53 -15.12
C LYS A 36 9.14 -10.10 -14.57
N ALA A 37 8.11 -9.27 -14.66
CA ALA A 37 8.16 -7.88 -14.20
C ALA A 37 8.43 -7.73 -12.69
N ARG A 38 8.15 -8.75 -11.86
CA ARG A 38 8.37 -8.70 -10.40
C ARG A 38 9.82 -8.48 -9.99
N ASP A 39 10.75 -9.01 -10.77
CA ASP A 39 12.19 -8.92 -10.50
C ASP A 39 12.86 -7.81 -11.32
N CYS A 40 12.06 -7.01 -12.05
CA CYS A 40 12.54 -5.93 -12.89
C CYS A 40 12.50 -4.61 -12.10
N CYS A 41 13.67 -3.99 -11.94
CA CYS A 41 13.82 -2.63 -11.41
C CYS A 41 14.87 -1.90 -12.24
N ALA A 42 14.69 -0.60 -12.49
CA ALA A 42 15.69 0.21 -13.18
C ALA A 42 16.99 0.21 -12.37
N LYS A 43 18.14 0.11 -13.06
CA LYS A 43 19.44 0.00 -12.38
C LYS A 43 19.76 1.27 -11.60
N GLU A 44 19.28 2.39 -12.11
CA GLU A 44 19.42 3.74 -11.58
C GLU A 44 18.65 3.90 -10.26
N ASP A 45 17.51 3.22 -10.11
CA ASP A 45 16.68 3.25 -8.90
C ASP A 45 17.03 2.13 -7.90
N LEU A 46 17.77 1.10 -8.36
CA LEU A 46 18.14 -0.05 -7.55
C LEU A 46 19.28 0.29 -6.58
N ARG A 47 18.92 0.94 -5.47
CA ARG A 47 19.89 1.30 -4.42
C ARG A 47 20.40 0.10 -3.62
N TYR A 48 19.57 -0.92 -3.44
CA TYR A 48 19.91 -2.16 -2.74
C TYR A 48 19.50 -3.36 -3.59
N PRO A 49 20.47 -4.07 -4.21
CA PRO A 49 20.16 -5.26 -4.99
C PRO A 49 19.64 -6.37 -4.07
N CYS A 50 18.65 -7.13 -4.55
CA CYS A 50 18.19 -8.31 -3.86
C CYS A 50 19.33 -9.35 -3.77
N SER A 51 19.45 -10.00 -2.62
CA SER A 51 20.37 -11.12 -2.47
C SER A 51 19.82 -12.37 -3.15
N TRP A 52 20.69 -13.26 -3.62
CA TRP A 52 20.26 -14.53 -4.23
C TRP A 52 19.38 -15.39 -3.31
N ILE A 53 19.59 -15.32 -1.99
CA ILE A 53 18.73 -16.00 -1.00
C ILE A 53 17.33 -15.41 -1.02
N GLN A 54 17.25 -14.08 -1.04
CA GLN A 54 15.98 -13.36 -1.10
C GLN A 54 15.23 -13.70 -2.40
N ASP A 55 15.91 -13.81 -3.53
CA ASP A 55 15.30 -14.19 -4.82
C ASP A 55 14.71 -15.59 -4.79
N ILE A 56 15.41 -16.56 -4.17
CA ILE A 56 14.90 -17.92 -3.96
C ILE A 56 13.65 -17.90 -3.08
N VAL A 57 13.70 -17.17 -1.95
CA VAL A 57 12.57 -17.06 -1.03
C VAL A 57 11.35 -16.45 -1.74
N TRP A 58 11.53 -15.35 -2.47
CA TRP A 58 10.45 -14.72 -3.22
C TRP A 58 9.90 -15.61 -4.33
N THR A 59 10.77 -16.31 -5.06
CA THR A 59 10.35 -17.26 -6.09
C THR A 59 9.51 -18.39 -5.50
N CYS A 60 9.95 -18.98 -4.39
CA CYS A 60 9.22 -20.03 -3.69
C CYS A 60 7.86 -19.54 -3.18
N LEU A 61 7.84 -18.36 -2.54
CA LEU A 61 6.61 -17.76 -2.02
C LEU A 61 5.59 -17.52 -3.14
N ASN A 62 6.05 -16.97 -4.26
CA ASN A 62 5.17 -16.62 -5.36
C ASN A 62 4.70 -17.82 -6.19
N LYS A 63 5.58 -18.79 -6.43
CA LYS A 63 5.29 -19.92 -7.34
C LYS A 63 4.52 -21.04 -6.65
N TYR A 64 4.78 -21.28 -5.37
CA TYR A 64 4.18 -22.39 -4.64
C TYR A 64 3.23 -21.91 -3.56
N VAL A 65 3.69 -20.97 -2.72
CA VAL A 65 2.96 -20.60 -1.50
C VAL A 65 1.69 -19.79 -1.80
N ASP A 66 1.75 -18.77 -2.68
CA ASP A 66 0.56 -17.97 -3.02
C ASP A 66 -0.58 -18.84 -3.63
N PRO A 67 -0.32 -19.70 -4.64
CA PRO A 67 -1.34 -20.60 -5.18
C PRO A 67 -1.96 -21.53 -4.13
N ILE A 68 -1.14 -22.14 -3.25
CA ILE A 68 -1.64 -23.04 -2.20
C ILE A 68 -2.63 -22.31 -1.28
N PHE A 69 -2.30 -21.08 -0.87
CA PHE A 69 -3.18 -20.27 -0.01
C PHE A 69 -4.40 -19.68 -0.74
N ASN A 70 -4.61 -19.98 -2.03
CA ASN A 70 -5.85 -19.65 -2.73
C ASN A 70 -6.80 -20.85 -2.84
N VAL A 71 -6.35 -22.06 -2.50
CA VAL A 71 -7.14 -23.30 -2.62
C VAL A 71 -7.66 -23.73 -1.25
N TRP A 72 -8.85 -24.34 -1.22
CA TRP A 72 -9.42 -24.91 0.00
C TRP A 72 -8.61 -26.14 0.46
N PRO A 73 -8.31 -26.32 1.76
CA PRO A 73 -8.76 -25.53 2.92
C PRO A 73 -7.79 -24.42 3.35
N PHE A 74 -6.65 -24.26 2.67
CA PHE A 74 -5.60 -23.31 3.07
C PHE A 74 -5.99 -21.85 2.91
N ASN A 75 -6.95 -21.54 2.03
CA ASN A 75 -7.54 -20.20 1.92
C ASN A 75 -8.10 -19.65 3.24
N LYS A 76 -8.53 -20.53 4.17
CA LYS A 76 -9.00 -20.13 5.50
C LYS A 76 -7.91 -19.44 6.32
N LEU A 77 -6.64 -19.81 6.13
CA LEU A 77 -5.50 -19.14 6.79
C LEU A 77 -5.31 -17.71 6.27
N ARG A 78 -5.55 -17.48 4.97
CA ARG A 78 -5.55 -16.14 4.37
C ARG A 78 -6.68 -15.30 4.97
N GLU A 79 -7.89 -15.84 5.09
CA GLU A 79 -9.03 -15.14 5.71
C GLU A 79 -8.79 -14.79 7.19
N ILE A 80 -8.21 -15.71 7.97
CA ILE A 80 -7.82 -15.45 9.37
C ILE A 80 -6.78 -14.33 9.42
N SER A 81 -5.75 -14.41 8.57
CA SER A 81 -4.71 -13.38 8.48
C SER A 81 -5.29 -12.01 8.13
N LEU A 82 -6.21 -11.94 7.15
CA LEU A 82 -6.87 -10.69 6.76
C LEU A 82 -7.68 -10.08 7.90
N ARG A 83 -8.43 -10.90 8.67
CA ARG A 83 -9.15 -10.42 9.86
C ARG A 83 -8.22 -9.88 10.93
N ASN A 84 -7.09 -10.56 11.17
CA ASN A 84 -6.11 -10.08 12.15
C ASN A 84 -5.43 -8.79 11.68
N LEU A 85 -5.10 -8.67 10.39
CA LEU A 85 -4.55 -7.44 9.82
C LEU A 85 -5.52 -6.26 9.99
N MET A 86 -6.82 -6.44 9.73
CA MET A 86 -7.80 -5.37 9.99
C MET A 86 -7.90 -4.99 11.46
N LYS A 87 -7.83 -5.95 12.39
CA LYS A 87 -7.79 -5.62 13.81
C LYS A 87 -6.59 -4.74 14.16
N HIS A 88 -5.42 -5.00 13.59
CA HIS A 88 -4.24 -4.16 13.79
C HIS A 88 -4.41 -2.77 13.17
N ILE A 89 -5.02 -2.67 11.99
CA ILE A 89 -5.32 -1.39 11.33
C ILE A 89 -6.27 -0.57 12.22
N TYR A 90 -7.39 -1.15 12.65
CA TYR A 90 -8.33 -0.48 13.54
C TYR A 90 -7.70 -0.04 14.86
N TYR A 91 -6.87 -0.90 15.45
CA TYR A 91 -6.16 -0.56 16.68
C TYR A 91 -5.21 0.64 16.46
N GLU A 92 -4.48 0.69 15.36
CA GLU A 92 -3.63 1.84 15.03
C GLU A 92 -4.47 3.11 14.82
N ASP A 93 -5.56 3.01 14.05
CA ASP A 93 -6.40 4.14 13.69
C ASP A 93 -7.08 4.74 14.93
N GLU A 94 -7.60 3.91 15.85
CA GLU A 94 -8.19 4.38 17.10
C GLU A 94 -7.16 5.07 18.00
N ASN A 95 -5.97 4.47 18.16
CA ASN A 95 -4.91 5.03 19.00
C ASN A 95 -4.33 6.34 18.45
N THR A 96 -4.24 6.48 17.13
CA THR A 96 -3.71 7.67 16.46
C THR A 96 -4.78 8.69 16.11
N LYS A 97 -6.04 8.46 16.50
CA LYS A 97 -7.19 9.30 16.12
C LYS A 97 -7.30 9.47 14.60
N TYR A 98 -7.04 8.39 13.86
CA TYR A 98 -7.13 8.26 12.41
C TYR A 98 -6.10 9.08 11.62
N ILE A 99 -5.06 9.60 12.29
CA ILE A 99 -3.93 10.30 11.67
C ILE A 99 -2.92 9.28 11.10
N GLY A 100 -2.71 8.15 11.77
CA GLY A 100 -1.68 7.18 11.42
C GLY A 100 -0.25 7.71 11.64
N LEU A 101 0.74 6.83 11.44
CA LEU A 101 2.15 7.17 11.67
C LEU A 101 2.76 8.09 10.60
N CYS A 102 2.40 7.87 9.33
CA CYS A 102 3.01 8.55 8.18
C CYS A 102 1.98 8.62 7.02
N PRO A 103 2.18 9.50 6.02
CA PRO A 103 1.19 9.70 4.96
C PRO A 103 0.89 8.43 4.16
N ILE A 104 1.90 7.57 3.95
CA ILE A 104 1.74 6.29 3.25
C ILE A 104 0.85 5.35 4.06
N ASN A 105 1.14 5.19 5.35
CA ASN A 105 0.36 4.33 6.23
C ASN A 105 -1.09 4.84 6.35
N LYS A 106 -1.25 6.16 6.52
CA LYS A 106 -2.55 6.83 6.55
C LYS A 106 -3.39 6.54 5.30
N ALA A 107 -2.79 6.70 4.11
CA ALA A 107 -3.50 6.45 2.85
C ALA A 107 -3.91 4.98 2.73
N LEU A 108 -3.02 4.05 3.08
CA LEU A 108 -3.28 2.62 2.99
C LEU A 108 -4.35 2.16 3.99
N ASN A 109 -4.29 2.58 5.26
CA ASN A 109 -5.29 2.23 6.27
C ASN A 109 -6.67 2.77 5.87
N MET A 110 -6.72 4.02 5.42
CA MET A 110 -7.96 4.63 4.91
C MET A 110 -8.58 3.82 3.75
N ILE A 111 -7.77 3.38 2.79
CA ILE A 111 -8.23 2.51 1.69
C ILE A 111 -8.71 1.16 2.23
N CYS A 112 -8.03 0.57 3.22
CA CYS A 112 -8.47 -0.68 3.82
C CYS A 112 -9.84 -0.55 4.50
N CYS A 113 -10.08 0.53 5.26
CA CYS A 113 -11.39 0.82 5.85
C CYS A 113 -12.47 1.04 4.79
N TRP A 114 -12.14 1.74 3.70
CA TRP A 114 -13.07 1.95 2.59
C TRP A 114 -13.45 0.65 1.87
N ILE A 115 -12.49 -0.27 1.68
CA ILE A 115 -12.75 -1.58 1.05
C ILE A 115 -13.64 -2.46 1.94
N GLU A 116 -13.51 -2.36 3.27
CA GLU A 116 -14.35 -3.12 4.17
C GLU A 116 -15.79 -2.60 4.20
N ASP A 117 -15.97 -1.29 4.40
CA ASP A 117 -17.26 -0.63 4.27
C ASP A 117 -17.06 0.87 3.97
N PRO A 118 -17.44 1.33 2.76
CA PRO A 118 -17.38 2.74 2.37
C PRO A 118 -18.20 3.67 3.26
N ASN A 119 -19.22 3.18 3.95
CA ASN A 119 -20.10 3.97 4.81
C ASN A 119 -19.70 3.92 6.29
N SER A 120 -18.63 3.20 6.63
CA SER A 120 -18.15 3.03 8.00
C SER A 120 -17.76 4.34 8.66
N ASP A 121 -17.98 4.43 9.97
CA ASP A 121 -17.53 5.57 10.77
C ASP A 121 -15.99 5.68 10.77
N ALA A 122 -15.28 4.55 10.68
CA ALA A 122 -13.83 4.53 10.56
C ALA A 122 -13.35 5.27 9.30
N PHE A 123 -13.95 4.98 8.14
CA PHE A 123 -13.62 5.68 6.91
C PHE A 123 -13.96 7.18 6.99
N LYS A 124 -15.14 7.52 7.51
CA LYS A 124 -15.56 8.93 7.68
C LYS A 124 -14.61 9.71 8.58
N ARG A 125 -14.06 9.09 9.63
CA ARG A 125 -13.07 9.71 10.54
C ARG A 125 -11.71 9.92 9.88
N HIS A 126 -11.34 9.12 8.88
CA HIS A 126 -10.11 9.31 8.12
C HIS A 126 -10.14 10.49 7.15
N LEU A 127 -11.32 10.85 6.60
CA LEU A 127 -11.47 11.92 5.61
C LEU A 127 -10.95 13.29 6.09
N PRO A 128 -11.39 13.83 7.24
CA PRO A 128 -10.90 15.12 7.71
C PRO A 128 -9.40 15.11 8.03
N ARG A 129 -8.83 13.92 8.31
CA ARG A 129 -7.41 13.72 8.62
C ARG A 129 -6.49 13.70 7.40
N ILE A 130 -7.03 13.80 6.18
CA ILE A 130 -6.20 13.92 4.96
C ILE A 130 -5.47 15.26 4.96
N TYR A 131 -6.13 16.33 5.40
CA TYR A 131 -5.57 17.68 5.41
C TYR A 131 -4.40 17.83 6.38
N ASP A 132 -4.33 17.01 7.43
CA ASP A 132 -3.20 17.00 8.38
C ASP A 132 -1.87 16.65 7.71
N PHE A 133 -1.89 15.99 6.53
CA PHE A 133 -0.71 15.68 5.74
C PHE A 133 -0.51 16.60 4.53
N LEU A 134 -1.40 17.55 4.25
CA LEU A 134 -1.28 18.44 3.10
C LEU A 134 -0.66 19.78 3.54
N TRP A 135 0.43 20.15 2.89
CA TRP A 135 1.16 21.39 3.14
C TRP A 135 1.28 22.22 1.85
N LEU A 136 1.02 23.52 1.93
CA LEU A 136 1.21 24.44 0.82
C LEU A 136 2.62 25.04 0.88
N ALA A 137 3.49 24.59 -0.01
CA ALA A 137 4.84 25.14 -0.20
C ALA A 137 4.85 26.21 -1.31
N GLU A 138 5.99 26.88 -1.48
CA GLU A 138 6.21 27.90 -2.52
C GLU A 138 5.94 27.37 -3.93
N ASP A 139 6.16 26.08 -4.15
CA ASP A 139 5.95 25.38 -5.42
C ASP A 139 4.64 24.56 -5.46
N GLY A 140 3.72 24.79 -4.52
CA GLY A 140 2.39 24.21 -4.51
C GLY A 140 2.13 23.22 -3.36
N MET A 141 1.02 22.50 -3.46
CA MET A 141 0.55 21.59 -2.40
C MET A 141 1.30 20.25 -2.42
N LYS A 142 1.82 19.83 -1.27
CA LYS A 142 2.64 18.63 -1.08
C LYS A 142 2.16 17.80 0.12
N ALA A 143 2.53 16.52 0.12
CA ALA A 143 2.35 15.65 1.28
C ALA A 143 3.51 15.84 2.28
N GLN A 144 3.21 16.13 3.55
CA GLN A 144 4.18 16.34 4.62
C GLN A 144 4.57 15.03 5.31
N VAL A 145 5.85 14.89 5.66
CA VAL A 145 6.35 13.81 6.54
C VAL A 145 6.62 14.41 7.93
N LEU A 146 5.67 14.24 8.84
CA LEU A 146 5.77 14.76 10.21
C LEU A 146 6.52 13.78 11.09
N PHE A 147 7.86 13.88 11.20
CA PHE A 147 8.56 13.09 12.21
C PHE A 147 9.71 13.77 12.96
N TRP A 148 10.33 14.84 12.45
CA TRP A 148 11.54 15.38 13.09
C TRP A 148 11.66 16.90 13.20
N LEU A 149 10.82 17.69 12.52
CA LEU A 149 11.00 19.15 12.54
C LEU A 149 10.80 19.77 13.93
N LEU A 150 9.91 19.23 14.77
CA LEU A 150 9.73 19.76 16.13
C LEU A 150 10.93 19.48 17.05
N ALA A 151 11.59 18.32 16.92
CA ALA A 151 12.75 17.98 17.75
C ALA A 151 13.99 18.83 17.39
N SER A 152 14.13 19.24 16.13
CA SER A 152 15.21 20.12 15.70
C SER A 152 14.97 21.58 16.10
N VAL A 153 13.72 22.05 16.13
CA VAL A 153 13.40 23.42 16.57
C VAL A 153 13.59 23.59 18.08
N VAL A 154 13.27 22.57 18.89
CA VAL A 154 13.50 22.64 20.36
C VAL A 154 14.98 22.60 20.73
N LYS A 155 15.86 22.06 19.86
CA LYS A 155 17.33 22.12 20.06
C LYS A 155 17.95 23.46 19.64
N LEU A 156 17.19 24.33 18.99
CA LEU A 156 17.64 25.65 18.55
C LEU A 156 17.25 26.78 19.52
N PHE A 157 16.65 26.45 20.67
CA PHE A 157 16.35 27.36 21.78
C PHE A 157 17.02 26.90 23.08
#